data_AF-Q67PZ0-F1
#
_entry.id   AF-Q67PZ0-F1
#
_cell.length_a   1.000
_cell.length_b   1.000
_cell.length_c   1.000
_cell.angle_alpha   90.00
_cell.angle_beta   90.00
_cell.angle_gamma   90.00
#
_symmetry.space_group_name_H-M   'P 1'
#
loop_
_entity.id
_entity.type
_entity.pdbx_description
1 polymer ?
#
loop_
_entity_poly.entity_id
_entity_poly.type
_entity_poly.pdbx_seq_one_letter_code
_entity_poly.pdbx_strand_id
1 'polypeptide(L)'
;MEGCKGCTRAVLPGRGGTTSSKGGVRRMRRTSLTRRLSALLACFLLALSVPPAPAGAADPPSPAPVAPLIPAASEVKGVYLTAWNAGDPAFLDGILDLIARTELYAVVVDVKDDSGRVAIATDEATATQAGAVRAFLRDPKAFTADLHRRGIYAIARIVAFKDPIVAPARPDWAVRHASGGIWRDWNGVAWLNPYNREAWDYVIRIARAAAEAGFDEIQFDYVRFPTDGDLSATRYPGSDGRDYAAAVADFLAHAREELAPYGVLVSADVFGLVTSARDDMGIGQRLEEIAGAVDYVSPMLYPSHYERGNLGLSNPNAMPYETVHRALSDARDRILAAGLDSRTAVRPWLQDFSMGYPYGPDEVRAQIRATYDAGYSSWLLWNAANRYTAAALQAGDTAPPRSLPPSEVGEAVTVVLNGRTVTFTDVAPFVARSTGRTLVPLRDLAAALGGRVDWDAATGTARITLGSRTIAVTPGSAEAQVDGQPVVLSQPAVLWQGRTLVPLRFVSQAFGAQVDWDGAARRVLIRTTP
;
A
#
# COMPACT_ATOMS: atom_id res chain seq x y z
N MET A 1 15.60 12.59 -11.84
CA MET A 1 16.42 12.78 -10.61
C MET A 1 16.55 14.28 -10.36
N GLU A 2 15.47 14.91 -9.89
CA GLU A 2 15.46 16.33 -9.54
C GLU A 2 14.85 16.45 -8.15
N GLY A 3 15.73 16.56 -7.15
CA GLY A 3 15.34 16.78 -5.76
C GLY A 3 15.17 18.26 -5.49
N CYS A 4 14.05 18.61 -4.86
CA CYS A 4 13.67 19.97 -4.50
C CYS A 4 14.83 20.78 -3.88
N LYS A 5 15.20 21.90 -4.52
CA LYS A 5 16.14 22.91 -4.01
C LYS A 5 15.54 24.29 -4.22
N GLY A 6 14.86 24.84 -3.22
CA GLY A 6 14.11 26.10 -3.41
C GLY A 6 13.78 26.95 -2.18
N CYS A 7 14.21 26.59 -0.96
CA CYS A 7 13.88 27.37 0.24
C CYS A 7 15.11 28.05 0.88
N THR A 8 15.56 29.18 0.33
CA THR A 8 16.33 30.17 1.10
C THR A 8 16.14 31.61 0.58
N ARG A 9 15.45 32.42 1.40
CA ARG A 9 15.33 33.90 1.44
C ARG A 9 15.96 34.75 0.33
N ALA A 10 15.12 35.60 -0.25
CA ALA A 10 15.52 36.77 -1.01
C ALA A 10 16.21 37.86 -0.15
N VAL A 11 17.23 38.51 -0.73
CA VAL A 11 17.70 39.86 -0.38
C VAL A 11 18.08 40.58 -1.68
N LEU A 12 17.62 41.82 -1.88
CA LEU A 12 17.84 42.64 -3.08
C LEU A 12 19.21 43.38 -3.05
N PRO A 13 19.69 43.93 -4.19
CA PRO A 13 21.13 44.00 -4.47
C PRO A 13 21.83 45.33 -4.14
N GLY A 14 23.16 45.28 -4.00
CA GLY A 14 24.05 46.45 -3.92
C GLY A 14 25.39 46.19 -4.63
N ARG A 15 25.89 47.17 -5.39
CA ARG A 15 27.10 47.05 -6.25
C ARG A 15 28.40 47.41 -5.50
N GLY A 16 29.48 46.68 -5.85
CA GLY A 16 30.82 47.23 -6.08
C GLY A 16 31.82 47.30 -4.91
N GLY A 17 33.13 47.30 -5.26
CA GLY A 17 34.17 47.94 -4.44
C GLY A 17 35.18 47.04 -3.70
N THR A 18 36.15 46.51 -4.44
CA THR A 18 37.59 46.35 -4.11
C THR A 18 38.17 46.64 -2.70
N THR A 19 39.10 45.75 -2.30
CA THR A 19 40.38 45.96 -1.54
C THR A 19 40.41 46.24 -0.02
N SER A 20 41.04 45.29 0.71
CA SER A 20 42.12 45.45 1.72
C SER A 20 42.05 46.62 2.72
N SER A 21 42.03 46.39 4.04
CA SER A 21 43.29 46.08 4.76
C SER A 21 43.14 45.71 6.26
N LYS A 22 44.27 45.18 6.78
CA LYS A 22 44.68 44.78 8.14
C LYS A 22 44.02 45.43 9.38
N GLY A 23 43.81 44.59 10.41
CA GLY A 23 44.42 44.80 11.74
C GLY A 23 43.52 44.82 12.99
N GLY A 24 44.01 44.28 14.12
CA GLY A 24 43.69 44.85 15.45
C GLY A 24 42.88 44.03 16.49
N VAL A 25 43.37 42.86 16.88
CA VAL A 25 43.23 42.20 18.21
C VAL A 25 42.50 42.97 19.35
N ARG A 26 41.46 42.38 19.98
CA ARG A 26 41.42 42.17 21.45
C ARG A 26 40.37 41.17 21.96
N ARG A 27 40.68 40.50 23.07
CA ARG A 27 39.90 39.44 23.73
C ARG A 27 38.74 39.96 24.59
N MET A 28 37.57 39.37 24.38
CA MET A 28 36.68 38.74 25.39
C MET A 28 36.94 39.05 26.89
N ARG A 29 35.91 39.57 27.58
CA ARG A 29 35.62 39.25 29.00
C ARG A 29 34.10 39.18 29.24
N ARG A 30 33.66 38.08 29.85
CA ARG A 30 32.34 37.96 30.49
C ARG A 30 32.38 38.63 31.86
N THR A 31 31.26 39.21 32.30
CA THR A 31 31.03 39.57 33.71
C THR A 31 29.74 38.91 34.20
N SER A 32 29.90 37.93 35.08
CA SER A 32 28.85 37.40 35.94
C SER A 32 28.54 38.38 37.06
N LEU A 33 27.27 38.52 37.46
CA LEU A 33 26.94 39.06 38.78
C LEU A 33 26.38 37.96 39.68
N THR A 34 26.91 37.89 40.89
CA THR A 34 26.64 36.87 41.90
C THR A 34 25.65 37.38 42.95
N ARG A 35 24.94 36.46 43.60
CA ARG A 35 24.76 36.51 45.06
C ARG A 35 24.43 35.11 45.59
N ARG A 36 25.28 34.63 46.49
CA ARG A 36 25.00 33.50 47.40
C ARG A 36 24.62 34.11 48.76
N LEU A 37 23.72 33.47 49.49
CA LEU A 37 23.78 33.45 50.95
C LEU A 37 23.49 32.02 51.44
N SER A 38 24.42 31.46 52.19
CA SER A 38 24.20 30.34 53.14
C SER A 38 23.69 30.96 54.46
N ALA A 39 23.15 30.29 55.49
CA ALA A 39 22.89 28.89 55.82
C ALA A 39 21.73 28.85 56.89
N LEU A 40 21.49 27.87 57.80
CA LEU A 40 22.13 26.61 58.20
C LEU A 40 21.05 25.70 58.85
N LEU A 41 20.83 24.49 58.32
CA LEU A 41 20.59 23.20 59.00
C LEU A 41 19.78 23.14 60.34
N ALA A 42 18.68 22.38 60.34
CA ALA A 42 18.17 21.66 61.52
C ALA A 42 17.57 20.30 61.10
N CYS A 43 18.04 19.21 61.69
CA CYS A 43 17.60 17.86 61.36
C CYS A 43 16.25 17.53 62.01
N PHE A 44 15.36 16.85 61.27
CA PHE A 44 14.52 15.82 61.87
C PHE A 44 14.39 14.63 60.92
N LEU A 45 14.86 13.46 61.37
CA LEU A 45 14.70 12.19 60.68
C LEU A 45 13.28 11.67 60.95
N LEU A 46 12.45 11.67 59.92
CA LEU A 46 11.28 10.79 59.84
C LEU A 46 11.41 9.99 58.54
N ALA A 47 12.08 8.85 58.66
CA ALA A 47 12.13 7.85 57.61
C ALA A 47 10.74 7.23 57.48
N LEU A 48 9.88 7.85 56.67
CA LEU A 48 8.72 7.17 56.11
C LEU A 48 9.23 6.12 55.14
N SER A 49 9.38 4.91 55.66
CA SER A 49 9.51 3.70 54.85
C SER A 49 8.30 3.59 53.93
N VAL A 50 8.46 4.01 52.68
CA VAL A 50 7.51 3.69 51.62
C VAL A 50 7.48 2.16 51.55
N PRO A 51 6.34 1.50 51.80
CA PRO A 51 6.28 0.05 51.68
C PRO A 51 6.57 -0.32 50.23
N PRO A 52 7.28 -1.44 49.96
CA PRO A 52 7.41 -1.92 48.59
C PRO A 52 6.01 -2.13 48.02
N ALA A 53 5.77 -1.62 46.81
CA ALA A 53 4.51 -1.83 46.13
C ALA A 53 4.22 -3.34 46.00
N PRO A 54 2.99 -3.80 46.26
CA PRO A 54 2.67 -5.22 46.19
C PRO A 54 2.94 -5.75 44.79
N ALA A 55 3.69 -6.85 44.72
CA ALA A 55 4.05 -7.46 43.46
C ALA A 55 2.84 -8.12 42.79
N GLY A 56 2.58 -7.74 41.53
CA GLY A 56 1.98 -8.63 40.54
C GLY A 56 0.53 -9.08 40.79
N ALA A 57 -0.41 -8.14 40.89
CA ALA A 57 -1.69 -8.37 40.23
C ALA A 57 -1.47 -8.01 38.75
N ALA A 58 -1.52 -9.00 37.85
CA ALA A 58 -1.42 -8.74 36.42
C ALA A 58 -2.63 -7.91 35.97
N ASP A 59 -2.40 -6.87 35.16
CA ASP A 59 -3.47 -6.19 34.44
C ASP A 59 -4.27 -7.23 33.64
N PRO A 60 -5.61 -7.09 33.53
CA PRO A 60 -6.38 -7.95 32.64
C PRO A 60 -5.77 -7.87 31.23
N PRO A 61 -5.63 -9.00 30.52
CA PRO A 61 -5.00 -9.00 29.21
C PRO A 61 -5.73 -7.99 28.31
N SER A 62 -4.98 -6.99 27.83
CA SER A 62 -5.45 -6.07 26.80
C SER A 62 -6.07 -6.91 25.68
N PRO A 63 -7.28 -6.58 25.19
CA PRO A 63 -7.94 -7.39 24.18
C PRO A 63 -6.98 -7.60 23.00
N ALA A 64 -6.74 -8.86 22.65
CA ALA A 64 -5.84 -9.21 21.56
C ALA A 64 -6.24 -8.42 20.30
N PRO A 65 -5.28 -7.88 19.53
CA PRO A 65 -5.58 -7.02 18.40
C PRO A 65 -6.55 -7.74 17.46
N VAL A 66 -7.75 -7.17 17.33
CA VAL A 66 -8.74 -7.63 16.36
C VAL A 66 -8.17 -7.29 14.99
N ALA A 67 -7.69 -8.31 14.28
CA ALA A 67 -7.16 -8.14 12.93
C ALA A 67 -8.25 -7.53 12.03
N PRO A 68 -7.93 -6.49 11.24
CA PRO A 68 -8.94 -5.80 10.44
C PRO A 68 -9.52 -6.75 9.37
N LEU A 69 -10.85 -6.73 9.23
CA LEU A 69 -11.59 -7.49 8.23
C LEU A 69 -11.55 -6.77 6.88
N ILE A 70 -10.38 -6.82 6.24
CA ILE A 70 -10.11 -6.27 4.90
C ILE A 70 -10.51 -7.31 3.83
N PRO A 71 -11.06 -6.90 2.66
CA PRO A 71 -11.14 -7.75 1.48
C PRO A 71 -9.72 -8.13 1.02
N ALA A 72 -9.26 -9.36 1.28
CA ALA A 72 -7.85 -9.70 1.08
C ALA A 72 -7.42 -9.78 -0.40
N ALA A 73 -6.84 -8.68 -0.89
CA ALA A 73 -5.46 -8.74 -1.40
C ALA A 73 -4.52 -8.40 -0.22
N SER A 74 -4.31 -9.33 0.74
CA SER A 74 -3.87 -8.98 2.10
C SER A 74 -2.36 -8.94 2.38
N GLU A 75 -1.46 -9.22 1.43
CA GLU A 75 0.00 -9.19 1.69
C GLU A 75 0.84 -8.63 0.52
N VAL A 76 0.32 -7.71 -0.30
CA VAL A 76 1.03 -7.24 -1.51
C VAL A 76 2.43 -6.69 -1.15
N LYS A 77 3.48 -7.45 -1.50
CA LYS A 77 4.90 -7.13 -1.34
C LYS A 77 5.52 -6.95 -2.71
N GLY A 78 5.78 -5.70 -3.11
CA GLY A 78 6.05 -5.38 -4.51
C GLY A 78 7.23 -4.45 -4.78
N VAL A 79 7.61 -4.37 -6.05
CA VAL A 79 8.64 -3.45 -6.55
C VAL A 79 8.11 -2.59 -7.70
N TYR A 80 8.57 -1.35 -7.77
CA TYR A 80 8.30 -0.45 -8.89
C TYR A 80 9.14 -0.78 -10.13
N LEU A 81 8.55 -0.60 -11.31
CA LEU A 81 9.17 -0.68 -12.63
C LEU A 81 8.74 0.51 -13.49
N THR A 82 9.72 1.18 -14.11
CA THR A 82 9.40 2.01 -15.28
C THR A 82 8.88 1.11 -16.40
N ALA A 83 7.95 1.60 -17.22
CA ALA A 83 7.44 0.85 -18.37
C ALA A 83 8.52 0.48 -19.40
N TRP A 84 9.60 1.26 -19.47
CA TRP A 84 10.78 0.94 -20.28
C TRP A 84 11.42 -0.36 -19.79
N ASN A 85 11.70 -0.47 -18.49
CA ASN A 85 12.32 -1.64 -17.88
C ASN A 85 11.37 -2.85 -17.82
N ALA A 86 10.06 -2.63 -17.63
CA ALA A 86 9.05 -3.70 -17.74
C ALA A 86 8.89 -4.23 -19.18
N GLY A 87 9.18 -3.40 -20.19
CA GLY A 87 9.18 -3.76 -21.61
C GLY A 87 10.49 -4.34 -22.14
N ASP A 88 11.55 -4.40 -21.32
CA ASP A 88 12.84 -5.03 -21.66
C ASP A 88 12.87 -6.46 -21.07
N PRO A 89 12.84 -7.52 -21.89
CA PRO A 89 12.81 -8.90 -21.40
C PRO A 89 14.00 -9.25 -20.48
N ALA A 90 15.20 -8.78 -20.80
CA ALA A 90 16.40 -9.12 -20.01
C ALA A 90 16.41 -8.41 -18.65
N PHE A 91 15.83 -7.21 -18.57
CA PHE A 91 15.63 -6.53 -17.29
C PHE A 91 14.52 -7.19 -16.49
N LEU A 92 13.38 -7.48 -17.13
CA LEU A 92 12.23 -8.11 -16.51
C LEU A 92 12.59 -9.48 -15.92
N ASP A 93 13.33 -10.33 -16.65
CA ASP A 93 13.81 -11.62 -16.15
C ASP A 93 14.60 -11.47 -14.83
N GLY A 94 15.46 -10.46 -14.71
CA GLY A 94 16.19 -10.18 -13.47
C GLY A 94 15.30 -9.77 -12.28
N ILE A 95 14.15 -9.14 -12.54
CA ILE A 95 13.14 -8.80 -11.53
C ILE A 95 12.28 -10.02 -11.19
N LEU A 96 11.91 -10.83 -12.20
CA LEU A 96 11.18 -12.09 -11.99
C LEU A 96 12.03 -13.09 -11.19
N ASP A 97 13.33 -13.16 -11.43
CA ASP A 97 14.28 -13.95 -10.64
C ASP A 97 14.38 -13.44 -9.19
N LEU A 98 14.37 -12.12 -8.97
CA LEU A 98 14.35 -11.53 -7.62
C LEU A 98 13.06 -11.93 -6.88
N ILE A 99 11.91 -11.80 -7.56
CA ILE A 99 10.60 -12.20 -7.03
C ILE A 99 10.59 -13.70 -6.70
N ALA A 100 10.99 -14.56 -7.64
CA ALA A 100 10.92 -16.02 -7.50
C ALA A 100 11.74 -16.60 -6.32
N ARG A 101 12.67 -15.83 -5.76
CA ARG A 101 13.55 -16.27 -4.66
C ARG A 101 13.43 -15.42 -3.39
N THR A 102 12.45 -14.52 -3.31
CA THR A 102 12.23 -13.66 -2.13
C THR A 102 10.77 -13.59 -1.69
N GLU A 103 10.48 -12.86 -0.60
CA GLU A 103 9.12 -12.58 -0.12
C GLU A 103 8.27 -11.65 -1.02
N LEU A 104 8.82 -11.18 -2.15
CA LEU A 104 8.10 -10.35 -3.12
C LEU A 104 7.15 -11.19 -3.99
N TYR A 105 6.03 -10.61 -4.40
CA TYR A 105 5.14 -11.22 -5.39
C TYR A 105 4.31 -10.21 -6.21
N ALA A 106 4.70 -8.93 -6.24
CA ALA A 106 4.00 -7.91 -7.01
C ALA A 106 4.94 -6.98 -7.79
N VAL A 107 4.44 -6.42 -8.88
CA VAL A 107 5.09 -5.32 -9.61
C VAL A 107 4.13 -4.17 -9.82
N VAL A 108 4.64 -2.95 -9.66
CA VAL A 108 3.95 -1.71 -10.03
C VAL A 108 4.60 -1.17 -11.28
N VAL A 109 3.84 -0.98 -12.35
CA VAL A 109 4.34 -0.52 -13.64
C VAL A 109 3.67 0.78 -14.04
N ASP A 110 4.44 1.75 -14.51
CA ASP A 110 3.90 2.96 -15.11
C ASP A 110 3.05 2.63 -16.35
N VAL A 111 1.75 2.87 -16.26
CA VAL A 111 0.88 3.00 -17.45
C VAL A 111 0.84 4.46 -17.91
N LYS A 112 0.96 5.41 -16.97
CA LYS A 112 1.19 6.84 -17.27
C LYS A 112 2.18 7.44 -16.28
N ASP A 113 3.29 7.98 -16.79
CA ASP A 113 4.36 8.55 -15.97
C ASP A 113 4.22 10.07 -15.72
N ASP A 114 5.13 10.63 -14.91
CA ASP A 114 5.11 12.05 -14.51
C ASP A 114 5.69 13.00 -15.57
N SER A 115 6.18 12.44 -16.69
CA SER A 115 6.46 13.16 -17.93
C SER A 115 5.23 13.25 -18.85
N GLY A 116 4.06 12.78 -18.39
CA GLY A 116 2.80 12.78 -19.13
C GLY A 116 2.72 11.70 -20.21
N ARG A 117 3.67 10.75 -20.25
CA ARG A 117 3.69 9.71 -21.28
C ARG A 117 2.73 8.58 -20.91
N VAL A 118 1.90 8.18 -21.87
CA VAL A 118 1.08 6.96 -21.76
C VAL A 118 1.89 5.81 -22.34
N ALA A 119 2.25 4.85 -21.49
CA ALA A 119 3.30 3.88 -21.76
C ALA A 119 2.81 2.55 -22.36
N ILE A 120 1.49 2.40 -22.55
CA ILE A 120 0.82 1.30 -23.26
C ILE A 120 0.16 1.82 -24.54
N ALA A 121 -0.23 0.90 -25.44
CA ALA A 121 -1.14 1.24 -26.52
C ALA A 121 -2.56 1.50 -25.98
N THR A 122 -3.22 2.56 -26.47
CA THR A 122 -4.59 2.93 -26.13
C THR A 122 -5.21 3.68 -27.32
N ASP A 123 -6.54 3.64 -27.42
CA ASP A 123 -7.35 4.43 -28.36
C ASP A 123 -7.80 5.78 -27.79
N GLU A 124 -7.33 6.16 -26.59
CA GLU A 124 -7.65 7.46 -25.99
C GLU A 124 -7.21 8.60 -26.93
N ALA A 125 -8.21 9.29 -27.49
CA ALA A 125 -8.02 10.21 -28.59
C ALA A 125 -7.20 11.44 -28.20
N THR A 126 -7.34 11.93 -26.96
CA THR A 126 -6.61 13.10 -26.46
C THR A 126 -5.13 12.78 -26.27
N ALA A 127 -4.81 11.64 -25.65
CA ALA A 127 -3.45 11.14 -25.49
C ALA A 127 -2.76 10.96 -26.85
N THR A 128 -3.49 10.40 -27.82
CA THR A 128 -2.99 10.15 -29.17
C THR A 128 -2.74 11.46 -29.92
N GLN A 129 -3.71 12.37 -29.93
CA GLN A 129 -3.62 13.67 -30.61
C GLN A 129 -2.57 14.59 -30.00
N ALA A 130 -2.42 14.59 -28.67
CA ALA A 130 -1.37 15.33 -27.97
C ALA A 130 0.04 14.72 -28.11
N GLY A 131 0.15 13.53 -28.73
CA GLY A 131 1.42 12.80 -28.86
C GLY A 131 1.97 12.29 -27.52
N ALA A 132 1.10 12.06 -26.54
CA ALA A 132 1.44 11.51 -25.22
C ALA A 132 1.72 9.99 -25.26
N VAL A 133 1.02 9.25 -26.13
CA VAL A 133 1.17 7.79 -26.26
C VAL A 133 2.56 7.44 -26.78
N ARG A 134 3.28 6.59 -26.02
CA ARG A 134 4.53 5.97 -26.39
C ARG A 134 4.60 4.59 -25.74
N ALA A 135 4.10 3.57 -26.45
CA ALA A 135 3.99 2.20 -25.97
C ALA A 135 5.38 1.54 -25.71
N PHE A 136 5.94 1.81 -24.54
CA PHE A 136 7.14 1.15 -24.02
C PHE A 136 6.83 -0.29 -23.63
N LEU A 137 5.73 -0.50 -22.91
CA LEU A 137 5.15 -1.82 -22.66
C LEU A 137 4.25 -2.18 -23.86
N ARG A 138 4.84 -2.91 -24.81
CA ARG A 138 4.25 -3.12 -26.16
C ARG A 138 3.01 -4.02 -26.18
N ASP A 139 3.02 -5.08 -25.38
CA ASP A 139 1.90 -6.01 -25.23
C ASP A 139 1.57 -6.16 -23.74
N PRO A 140 0.77 -5.24 -23.18
CA PRO A 140 0.43 -5.28 -21.76
C PRO A 140 -0.45 -6.49 -21.42
N LYS A 141 -1.17 -7.08 -22.37
CA LYS A 141 -1.98 -8.29 -22.18
C LYS A 141 -1.13 -9.55 -22.05
N ALA A 142 -0.10 -9.69 -22.90
CA ALA A 142 0.86 -10.79 -22.76
C ALA A 142 1.70 -10.65 -21.49
N PHE A 143 2.05 -9.41 -21.10
CA PHE A 143 2.79 -9.10 -19.88
C PHE A 143 2.03 -9.52 -18.62
N THR A 144 0.82 -9.00 -18.40
CA THR A 144 -0.02 -9.35 -17.23
C THR A 144 -0.32 -10.84 -17.19
N ALA A 145 -0.64 -11.45 -18.34
CA ALA A 145 -0.86 -12.90 -18.41
C ALA A 145 0.38 -13.73 -18.04
N ASP A 146 1.61 -13.24 -18.24
CA ASP A 146 2.82 -13.93 -17.77
C ASP A 146 3.04 -13.76 -16.26
N LEU A 147 2.78 -12.56 -15.73
CA LEU A 147 2.80 -12.32 -14.28
C LEU A 147 1.78 -13.23 -13.57
N HIS A 148 0.54 -13.29 -14.06
CA HIS A 148 -0.52 -14.13 -13.52
C HIS A 148 -0.20 -15.63 -13.58
N ARG A 149 0.41 -16.12 -14.67
CA ARG A 149 0.91 -17.52 -14.74
C ARG A 149 1.95 -17.84 -13.66
N ARG A 150 2.71 -16.84 -13.22
CA ARG A 150 3.72 -16.95 -12.14
C ARG A 150 3.14 -16.66 -10.75
N GLY A 151 1.88 -16.26 -10.65
CA GLY A 151 1.25 -15.83 -9.39
C GLY A 151 1.68 -14.45 -8.92
N ILE A 152 2.15 -13.60 -9.83
CA ILE A 152 2.62 -12.23 -9.56
C ILE A 152 1.47 -11.24 -9.81
N TYR A 153 1.25 -10.35 -8.85
CA TYR A 153 0.20 -9.33 -8.86
C TYR A 153 0.65 -8.07 -9.61
N ALA A 154 -0.17 -7.55 -10.52
CA ALA A 154 0.18 -6.48 -11.45
C ALA A 154 -0.60 -5.18 -11.15
N ILE A 155 0.12 -4.13 -10.75
CA ILE A 155 -0.44 -2.82 -10.44
C ILE A 155 -0.09 -1.82 -11.55
N ALA A 156 -1.08 -1.13 -12.11
CA ALA A 156 -0.89 -0.05 -13.08
C ALA A 156 -0.82 1.30 -12.37
N ARG A 157 0.38 1.91 -12.33
CA ARG A 157 0.56 3.28 -11.82
C ARG A 157 0.20 4.30 -12.90
N ILE A 158 -0.66 5.26 -12.54
CA ILE A 158 -1.16 6.30 -13.44
C ILE A 158 -1.03 7.66 -12.76
N VAL A 159 -0.12 8.49 -13.26
CA VAL A 159 -0.02 9.90 -12.86
C VAL A 159 -1.23 10.67 -13.36
N ALA A 160 -2.10 11.11 -12.44
CA ALA A 160 -3.35 11.79 -12.74
C ALA A 160 -3.14 13.22 -13.26
N PHE A 161 -2.82 14.19 -12.39
CA PHE A 161 -2.96 15.61 -12.73
C PHE A 161 -1.67 16.34 -13.13
N LYS A 162 -0.48 15.81 -12.79
CA LYS A 162 0.78 16.34 -13.32
C LYS A 162 0.93 15.87 -14.78
N ASP A 163 0.75 16.77 -15.73
CA ASP A 163 0.72 16.40 -17.15
C ASP A 163 1.32 17.48 -18.08
N PRO A 164 2.63 17.41 -18.36
CA PRO A 164 3.29 18.36 -19.24
C PRO A 164 2.96 18.18 -20.73
N ILE A 165 2.13 17.21 -21.15
CA ILE A 165 1.79 16.96 -22.56
C ILE A 165 0.34 17.32 -22.85
N VAL A 166 -0.63 16.74 -22.13
CA VAL A 166 -2.06 16.94 -22.37
C VAL A 166 -2.55 18.28 -21.83
N ALA A 167 -2.06 18.76 -20.67
CA ALA A 167 -2.50 20.09 -20.19
C ALA A 167 -2.11 21.24 -21.15
N PRO A 168 -0.91 21.25 -21.78
CA PRO A 168 -0.62 22.20 -22.86
C PRO A 168 -1.43 22.00 -24.14
N ALA A 169 -1.78 20.75 -24.49
CA ALA A 169 -2.62 20.45 -25.65
C ALA A 169 -4.11 20.77 -25.44
N ARG A 170 -4.57 20.79 -24.17
CA ARG A 170 -5.92 21.15 -23.73
C ARG A 170 -5.88 22.27 -22.68
N PRO A 171 -5.63 23.53 -23.09
CA PRO A 171 -5.60 24.69 -22.18
C PRO A 171 -6.94 24.96 -21.47
N ASP A 172 -8.03 24.41 -21.98
CA ASP A 172 -9.36 24.36 -21.35
C ASP A 172 -9.39 23.48 -20.10
N TRP A 173 -8.60 22.39 -20.08
CA TRP A 173 -8.49 21.45 -18.97
C TRP A 173 -7.36 21.78 -17.98
N ALA A 174 -6.47 22.72 -18.31
CA ALA A 174 -5.28 23.02 -17.51
C ALA A 174 -5.55 23.93 -16.30
N VAL A 175 -4.69 23.85 -15.29
CA VAL A 175 -4.56 24.89 -14.25
C VAL A 175 -4.14 26.21 -14.93
N ARG A 176 -4.84 27.30 -14.64
CA ARG A 176 -4.63 28.60 -15.29
C ARG A 176 -3.82 29.56 -14.43
N HIS A 177 -3.10 30.47 -15.09
CA HIS A 177 -2.38 31.53 -14.41
C HIS A 177 -3.28 32.76 -14.22
N ALA A 178 -3.09 33.50 -13.13
CA ALA A 178 -3.89 34.67 -12.76
C ALA A 178 -3.83 35.80 -13.80
N SER A 179 -2.73 35.92 -14.54
CA SER A 179 -2.56 36.85 -15.66
C SER A 179 -3.09 36.34 -16.99
N GLY A 180 -3.79 35.19 -17.00
CA GLY A 180 -4.17 34.45 -18.20
C GLY A 180 -3.10 33.44 -18.66
N GLY A 181 -3.52 32.49 -19.50
CA GLY A 181 -2.68 31.38 -19.95
C GLY A 181 -2.64 30.19 -18.98
N ILE A 182 -1.81 29.20 -19.32
CA ILE A 182 -1.57 28.00 -18.51
C ILE A 182 -0.56 28.33 -17.40
N TRP A 183 -0.87 27.94 -16.17
CA TRP A 183 0.07 28.02 -15.05
C TRP A 183 1.06 26.86 -15.11
N ARG A 184 2.30 27.12 -14.66
CA ARG A 184 3.38 26.12 -14.61
C ARG A 184 4.10 26.21 -13.27
N ASP A 185 4.58 25.07 -12.79
CA ASP A 185 5.41 24.99 -11.59
C ASP A 185 6.85 25.49 -11.83
N TRP A 186 7.71 25.43 -10.80
CA TRP A 186 9.09 25.90 -10.91
C TRP A 186 9.96 25.09 -11.89
N ASN A 187 9.53 23.90 -12.28
CA ASN A 187 10.19 23.05 -13.28
C ASN A 187 9.60 23.29 -14.68
N GLY A 188 8.67 24.24 -14.82
CA GLY A 188 7.98 24.54 -16.07
C GLY A 188 6.91 23.50 -16.44
N VAL A 189 6.54 22.58 -15.55
CA VAL A 189 5.55 21.55 -15.84
C VAL A 189 4.14 22.13 -15.71
N ALA A 190 3.28 21.78 -16.66
CA ALA A 190 1.86 22.12 -16.66
C ALA A 190 1.05 21.00 -15.99
N TRP A 191 -0.12 21.36 -15.46
CA TRP A 191 -0.98 20.47 -14.70
C TRP A 191 -2.41 20.51 -15.26
N LEU A 192 -3.06 19.36 -15.30
CA LEU A 192 -4.50 19.27 -15.46
C LEU A 192 -5.18 19.84 -14.21
N ASN A 193 -6.32 20.48 -14.39
CA ASN A 193 -7.14 21.04 -13.33
C ASN A 193 -7.89 19.90 -12.61
N PRO A 194 -7.65 19.65 -11.30
CA PRO A 194 -8.35 18.58 -10.58
C PRO A 194 -9.86 18.78 -10.43
N TYR A 195 -10.44 19.91 -10.85
CA TYR A 195 -11.90 20.10 -10.92
C TYR A 195 -12.51 19.80 -12.29
N ASN A 196 -11.70 19.64 -13.35
CA ASN A 196 -12.21 19.46 -14.70
C ASN A 196 -12.62 18.00 -14.96
N ARG A 197 -13.92 17.75 -15.20
CA ARG A 197 -14.47 16.40 -15.39
C ARG A 197 -13.93 15.72 -16.64
N GLU A 198 -13.76 16.45 -17.74
CA GLU A 198 -13.25 15.85 -18.98
C GLU A 198 -11.78 15.39 -18.85
N ALA A 199 -10.98 16.06 -18.00
CA ALA A 199 -9.66 15.61 -17.59
C ALA A 199 -9.71 14.37 -16.69
N TRP A 200 -10.75 14.21 -15.85
CA TRP A 200 -10.98 12.98 -15.09
C TRP A 200 -11.28 11.82 -16.04
N ASP A 201 -12.22 12.02 -16.99
CA ASP A 201 -12.59 11.00 -17.97
C ASP A 201 -11.40 10.58 -18.83
N TYR A 202 -10.50 11.51 -19.18
CA TYR A 202 -9.24 11.25 -19.86
C TYR A 202 -8.34 10.28 -19.06
N VAL A 203 -8.11 10.56 -17.77
CA VAL A 203 -7.30 9.70 -16.90
C VAL A 203 -7.98 8.33 -16.69
N ILE A 204 -9.30 8.31 -16.52
CA ILE A 204 -10.08 7.09 -16.30
C ILE A 204 -10.12 6.21 -17.57
N ARG A 205 -10.15 6.77 -18.78
CA ARG A 205 -10.02 5.99 -20.02
C ARG A 205 -8.65 5.31 -20.16
N ILE A 206 -7.58 5.93 -19.67
CA ILE A 206 -6.25 5.29 -19.62
C ILE A 206 -6.23 4.16 -18.57
N ALA A 207 -6.87 4.37 -17.41
CA ALA A 207 -7.05 3.32 -16.41
C ALA A 207 -7.87 2.13 -16.93
N ARG A 208 -8.93 2.38 -17.70
CA ARG A 208 -9.72 1.36 -18.40
C ARG A 208 -8.86 0.53 -19.34
N ALA A 209 -8.01 1.15 -20.15
CA ALA A 209 -7.09 0.44 -21.03
C ALA A 209 -6.10 -0.46 -20.28
N ALA A 210 -5.68 -0.08 -19.06
CA ALA A 210 -4.88 -0.95 -18.19
C ALA A 210 -5.69 -2.11 -17.59
N ALA A 211 -6.91 -1.84 -17.10
CA ALA A 211 -7.78 -2.87 -16.56
C ALA A 211 -8.15 -3.92 -17.65
N GLU A 212 -8.49 -3.48 -18.86
CA GLU A 212 -8.71 -4.34 -20.03
C GLU A 212 -7.44 -5.09 -20.47
N ALA A 213 -6.25 -4.57 -20.13
CA ALA A 213 -4.99 -5.26 -20.33
C ALA A 213 -4.66 -6.28 -19.24
N GLY A 214 -5.52 -6.47 -18.23
CA GLY A 214 -5.38 -7.49 -17.20
C GLY A 214 -4.52 -7.09 -16.00
N PHE A 215 -4.31 -5.79 -15.75
CA PHE A 215 -3.78 -5.35 -14.46
C PHE A 215 -4.81 -5.60 -13.35
N ASP A 216 -4.38 -6.05 -12.18
CA ASP A 216 -5.25 -6.36 -11.04
C ASP A 216 -5.75 -5.10 -10.32
N GLU A 217 -4.99 -4.01 -10.42
CA GLU A 217 -5.20 -2.79 -9.65
C GLU A 217 -4.74 -1.54 -10.42
N ILE A 218 -5.50 -0.45 -10.26
CA ILE A 218 -5.15 0.89 -10.72
C ILE A 218 -4.71 1.74 -9.54
N GLN A 219 -3.45 2.19 -9.56
CA GLN A 219 -2.85 3.05 -8.55
C GLN A 219 -2.68 4.47 -9.10
N PHE A 220 -3.47 5.42 -8.61
CA PHE A 220 -3.37 6.82 -9.02
C PHE A 220 -2.28 7.55 -8.24
N ASP A 221 -1.26 8.06 -8.93
CA ASP A 221 -0.23 8.94 -8.36
C ASP A 221 -0.43 10.38 -8.88
N TYR A 222 0.18 11.37 -8.23
CA TYR A 222 -0.02 12.79 -8.48
C TYR A 222 -1.52 13.17 -8.53
N VAL A 223 -2.32 12.45 -7.74
CA VAL A 223 -3.75 12.66 -7.52
C VAL A 223 -3.92 13.71 -6.42
N ARG A 224 -3.54 14.94 -6.79
CA ARG A 224 -3.41 16.11 -5.91
C ARG A 224 -3.30 17.41 -6.72
N PHE A 225 -3.39 18.53 -6.02
CA PHE A 225 -3.06 19.85 -6.55
C PHE A 225 -1.53 20.09 -6.62
N PRO A 226 -1.06 21.09 -7.39
CA PRO A 226 0.36 21.46 -7.45
C PRO A 226 0.94 21.85 -6.08
N THR A 227 2.22 21.57 -5.88
CA THR A 227 2.96 21.72 -4.60
C THR A 227 3.95 22.89 -4.58
N ASP A 228 4.31 23.37 -5.75
CA ASP A 228 5.43 24.24 -6.03
C ASP A 228 5.06 25.18 -7.19
N GLY A 229 5.92 26.12 -7.59
CA GLY A 229 5.53 27.26 -8.41
C GLY A 229 4.92 28.41 -7.59
N ASP A 230 4.45 29.46 -8.27
CA ASP A 230 3.65 30.53 -7.63
C ASP A 230 2.20 30.07 -7.47
N LEU A 231 1.94 29.36 -6.38
CA LEU A 231 0.60 28.85 -6.06
C LEU A 231 -0.45 29.98 -5.93
N SER A 232 -0.05 31.20 -5.58
CA SER A 232 -0.97 32.34 -5.46
C SER A 232 -1.51 32.81 -6.82
N ALA A 233 -0.76 32.53 -7.88
CA ALA A 233 -1.16 32.79 -9.26
C ALA A 233 -2.00 31.66 -9.88
N THR A 234 -2.25 30.53 -9.19
CA THR A 234 -3.10 29.46 -9.72
C THR A 234 -4.57 29.88 -9.79
N ARG A 235 -5.27 29.45 -10.84
CA ARG A 235 -6.71 29.63 -11.04
C ARG A 235 -7.29 28.31 -11.56
N TYR A 236 -8.41 27.90 -10.98
CA TYR A 236 -9.07 26.62 -11.27
C TYR A 236 -10.48 26.90 -11.79
N PRO A 237 -10.68 27.01 -13.12
CA PRO A 237 -12.02 27.12 -13.70
C PRO A 237 -12.90 25.94 -13.27
N GLY A 238 -14.17 26.20 -12.94
CA GLY A 238 -15.11 25.17 -12.47
C GLY A 238 -14.81 24.63 -11.06
N SER A 239 -14.00 25.32 -10.24
CA SER A 239 -13.84 24.94 -8.83
C SER A 239 -15.08 25.25 -8.00
N ASP A 240 -15.86 26.27 -8.37
CA ASP A 240 -17.11 26.71 -7.73
C ASP A 240 -17.03 26.86 -6.20
N GLY A 241 -15.83 27.20 -5.69
CA GLY A 241 -15.55 27.35 -4.26
C GLY A 241 -15.47 26.05 -3.47
N ARG A 242 -15.44 24.88 -4.14
CA ARG A 242 -15.29 23.57 -3.52
C ARG A 242 -13.92 23.39 -2.84
N ASP A 243 -13.89 22.53 -1.83
CA ASP A 243 -12.66 22.13 -1.12
C ASP A 243 -11.76 21.22 -1.99
N TYR A 244 -10.45 21.32 -1.78
CA TYR A 244 -9.45 20.58 -2.56
C TYR A 244 -9.47 19.08 -2.25
N ALA A 245 -9.66 18.69 -0.99
CA ALA A 245 -9.74 17.28 -0.60
C ALA A 245 -11.01 16.64 -1.16
N ALA A 246 -12.13 17.36 -1.11
CA ALA A 246 -13.38 16.91 -1.72
C ALA A 246 -13.28 16.73 -3.24
N ALA A 247 -12.49 17.54 -3.95
CA ALA A 247 -12.27 17.37 -5.39
C ALA A 247 -11.45 16.11 -5.71
N VAL A 248 -10.39 15.85 -4.93
CA VAL A 248 -9.55 14.66 -5.06
C VAL A 248 -10.29 13.38 -4.69
N ALA A 249 -11.07 13.41 -3.60
CA ALA A 249 -11.87 12.27 -3.15
C ALA A 249 -13.00 11.93 -4.14
N ASP A 250 -13.70 12.94 -4.69
CA ASP A 250 -14.70 12.73 -5.75
C ASP A 250 -14.09 12.10 -7.02
N PHE A 251 -12.89 12.52 -7.42
CA PHE A 251 -12.19 11.92 -8.57
C PHE A 251 -11.91 10.43 -8.32
N LEU A 252 -11.35 10.10 -7.15
CA LEU A 252 -11.03 8.73 -6.78
C LEU A 252 -12.29 7.85 -6.65
N ALA A 253 -13.36 8.38 -6.04
CA ALA A 253 -14.63 7.68 -5.92
C ALA A 253 -15.29 7.43 -7.28
N HIS A 254 -15.27 8.41 -8.18
CA HIS A 254 -15.78 8.28 -9.54
C HIS A 254 -14.94 7.31 -10.39
N ALA A 255 -13.62 7.38 -10.29
CA ALA A 255 -12.73 6.43 -10.96
C ALA A 255 -12.99 4.99 -10.47
N ARG A 256 -13.21 4.78 -9.17
CA ARG A 256 -13.58 3.47 -8.61
C ARG A 256 -14.93 2.98 -9.14
N GLU A 257 -15.93 3.85 -9.27
CA GLU A 257 -17.23 3.50 -9.85
C GLU A 257 -17.10 3.08 -11.32
N GLU A 258 -16.39 3.86 -12.15
CA GLU A 258 -16.16 3.57 -13.57
C GLU A 258 -15.28 2.33 -13.82
N LEU A 259 -14.42 1.96 -12.86
CA LEU A 259 -13.54 0.80 -12.95
C LEU A 259 -14.14 -0.48 -12.34
N ALA A 260 -15.18 -0.38 -11.51
CA ALA A 260 -15.83 -1.54 -10.88
C ALA A 260 -16.31 -2.62 -11.87
N PRO A 261 -16.82 -2.32 -13.09
CA PRO A 261 -17.18 -3.34 -14.07
C PRO A 261 -16.02 -4.22 -14.55
N TYR A 262 -14.77 -3.75 -14.39
CA TYR A 262 -13.55 -4.46 -14.79
C TYR A 262 -12.99 -5.35 -13.66
N GLY A 263 -13.55 -5.26 -12.45
CA GLY A 263 -13.13 -6.08 -11.30
C GLY A 263 -11.76 -5.75 -10.72
N VAL A 264 -11.18 -4.61 -11.09
CA VAL A 264 -9.89 -4.12 -10.59
C VAL A 264 -10.06 -3.34 -9.28
N LEU A 265 -9.04 -3.40 -8.43
CA LEU A 265 -8.96 -2.56 -7.23
C LEU A 265 -8.50 -1.14 -7.60
N VAL A 266 -8.88 -0.14 -6.80
CA VAL A 266 -8.40 1.24 -6.95
C VAL A 266 -7.62 1.67 -5.72
N SER A 267 -6.44 2.26 -5.94
CA SER A 267 -5.59 2.83 -4.90
C SER A 267 -5.08 4.22 -5.25
N ALA A 268 -4.61 4.94 -4.23
CA ALA A 268 -4.06 6.29 -4.39
C ALA A 268 -2.73 6.45 -3.66
N ASP A 269 -1.73 7.00 -4.35
CA ASP A 269 -0.47 7.40 -3.76
C ASP A 269 -0.62 8.77 -3.07
N VAL A 270 -0.23 8.83 -1.80
CA VAL A 270 -0.32 10.05 -0.99
C VAL A 270 1.03 10.46 -0.43
N PHE A 271 1.22 11.76 -0.20
CA PHE A 271 2.43 12.26 0.46
C PHE A 271 2.60 11.59 1.82
N GLY A 272 3.83 11.19 2.18
CA GLY A 272 4.07 10.48 3.44
C GLY A 272 3.63 11.24 4.69
N LEU A 273 3.62 12.58 4.66
CA LEU A 273 3.11 13.41 5.77
C LEU A 273 1.58 13.36 5.92
N VAL A 274 0.82 12.96 4.89
CA VAL A 274 -0.66 12.86 4.92
C VAL A 274 -1.13 11.86 5.99
N THR A 275 -0.31 10.87 6.36
CA THR A 275 -0.60 9.96 7.48
C THR A 275 -0.81 10.69 8.80
N SER A 276 -0.12 11.80 9.01
CA SER A 276 -0.05 12.51 10.30
C SER A 276 -0.62 13.94 10.24
N ALA A 277 -0.66 14.56 9.06
CA ALA A 277 -1.22 15.90 8.83
C ALA A 277 -2.74 15.92 9.00
N ARG A 278 -3.25 16.93 9.72
CA ARG A 278 -4.69 17.07 10.04
C ARG A 278 -5.45 17.93 9.03
N ASP A 279 -4.74 18.70 8.22
CA ASP A 279 -5.26 19.38 7.04
C ASP A 279 -5.00 18.55 5.78
N ASP A 280 -5.27 19.12 4.60
CA ASP A 280 -4.97 18.53 3.29
C ASP A 280 -3.58 18.94 2.78
N MET A 281 -2.78 19.61 3.62
CA MET A 281 -1.51 20.29 3.29
C MET A 281 -1.60 21.31 2.12
N GLY A 282 -2.81 21.78 1.76
CA GLY A 282 -3.06 22.62 0.59
C GLY A 282 -2.93 21.90 -0.76
N ILE A 283 -2.85 20.55 -0.75
CA ILE A 283 -2.67 19.72 -1.95
C ILE A 283 -3.90 18.86 -2.25
N GLY A 284 -4.98 18.97 -1.47
CA GLY A 284 -6.17 18.13 -1.60
C GLY A 284 -6.00 16.69 -1.12
N GLN A 285 -4.98 16.38 -0.30
CA GLN A 285 -4.80 15.03 0.23
C GLN A 285 -5.12 14.98 1.72
N ARG A 286 -6.40 14.74 2.05
CA ARG A 286 -6.85 14.41 3.41
C ARG A 286 -7.03 12.89 3.53
N LEU A 287 -6.36 12.27 4.51
CA LEU A 287 -6.29 10.82 4.64
C LEU A 287 -7.67 10.16 4.68
N GLU A 288 -8.57 10.67 5.51
CA GLU A 288 -9.89 10.10 5.76
C GLU A 288 -10.81 10.15 4.53
N GLU A 289 -10.71 11.22 3.73
CA GLU A 289 -11.52 11.38 2.51
C GLU A 289 -11.01 10.46 1.39
N ILE A 290 -9.69 10.38 1.22
CA ILE A 290 -9.07 9.44 0.27
C ILE A 290 -9.37 8.00 0.69
N ALA A 291 -9.27 7.68 1.99
CA ALA A 291 -9.60 6.37 2.55
C ALA A 291 -11.04 5.93 2.30
N GLY A 292 -12.02 6.85 2.29
CA GLY A 292 -13.39 6.55 1.85
C GLY A 292 -13.49 6.27 0.34
N ALA A 293 -12.64 6.93 -0.46
CA ALA A 293 -12.67 6.90 -1.92
C ALA A 293 -11.92 5.73 -2.57
N VAL A 294 -10.97 5.05 -1.90
CA VAL A 294 -10.16 3.97 -2.49
C VAL A 294 -10.17 2.67 -1.69
N ASP A 295 -9.67 1.58 -2.28
CA ASP A 295 -9.49 0.28 -1.61
C ASP A 295 -8.16 0.22 -0.85
N TYR A 296 -7.11 0.89 -1.36
CA TYR A 296 -5.82 1.01 -0.69
C TYR A 296 -5.28 2.44 -0.73
N VAL A 297 -4.83 2.96 0.42
CA VAL A 297 -4.02 4.18 0.49
C VAL A 297 -2.54 3.81 0.50
N SER A 298 -1.73 4.41 -0.39
CA SER A 298 -0.30 4.11 -0.52
C SER A 298 0.56 5.32 -0.15
N PRO A 299 0.82 5.56 1.15
CA PRO A 299 1.64 6.69 1.58
C PRO A 299 3.10 6.52 1.19
N MET A 300 3.70 7.58 0.64
CA MET A 300 5.10 7.65 0.25
C MET A 300 6.03 7.89 1.45
N LEU A 301 6.30 6.84 2.21
CA LEU A 301 7.04 6.89 3.49
C LEU A 301 8.57 6.86 3.29
N TYR A 302 9.09 7.69 2.39
CA TYR A 302 10.53 7.80 2.11
C TYR A 302 11.21 8.61 3.21
N PRO A 303 12.02 8.04 4.12
CA PRO A 303 12.53 8.81 5.26
C PRO A 303 13.48 9.95 4.85
N SER A 304 14.04 9.93 3.64
CA SER A 304 14.80 11.05 3.06
C SER A 304 13.97 12.29 2.71
N HIS A 305 12.64 12.18 2.71
CA HIS A 305 11.70 13.26 2.37
C HIS A 305 11.04 13.88 3.61
N TYR A 306 11.37 13.41 4.81
CA TYR A 306 10.94 14.00 6.08
C TYR A 306 12.03 14.93 6.61
N GLU A 307 11.65 16.15 6.96
CA GLU A 307 12.54 17.13 7.57
C GLU A 307 12.85 16.81 9.04
N ARG A 308 13.97 17.33 9.52
CA ARG A 308 14.34 17.26 10.94
C ARG A 308 13.22 17.85 11.81
N GLY A 309 12.69 17.03 12.72
CA GLY A 309 11.59 17.39 13.61
C GLY A 309 10.22 16.84 13.18
N ASN A 310 10.04 16.41 11.91
CA ASN A 310 8.82 15.68 11.55
C ASN A 310 8.71 14.39 12.38
N LEU A 311 7.46 14.03 12.72
CA LEU A 311 7.13 12.90 13.60
C LEU A 311 7.84 12.94 14.97
N GLY A 312 8.37 14.10 15.39
CA GLY A 312 9.18 14.24 16.60
C GLY A 312 10.54 13.55 16.53
N LEU A 313 11.10 13.35 15.34
CA LEU A 313 12.38 12.66 15.11
C LEU A 313 13.53 13.64 14.87
N SER A 314 14.71 13.31 15.40
CA SER A 314 15.92 14.16 15.30
C SER A 314 16.57 14.10 13.91
N ASN A 315 16.45 12.96 13.22
CA ASN A 315 16.83 12.75 11.83
C ASN A 315 16.02 11.58 11.24
N PRO A 316 14.82 11.82 10.67
CA PRO A 316 13.98 10.77 10.08
C PRO A 316 14.73 9.85 9.12
N ASN A 317 15.57 10.42 8.26
CA ASN A 317 16.32 9.69 7.24
C ASN A 317 17.32 8.67 7.80
N ALA A 318 17.86 8.92 9.00
CA ALA A 318 18.73 7.99 9.74
C ALA A 318 17.96 7.20 10.83
N MET A 319 16.63 7.35 10.88
CA MET A 319 15.71 6.64 11.77
C MET A 319 14.58 6.00 10.92
N PRO A 320 14.93 5.12 9.95
CA PRO A 320 13.98 4.57 8.98
C PRO A 320 12.83 3.79 9.65
N TYR A 321 13.15 3.00 10.68
CA TYR A 321 12.14 2.25 11.44
C TYR A 321 11.13 3.20 12.08
N GLU A 322 11.60 4.17 12.86
CA GLU A 322 10.74 5.07 13.62
C GLU A 322 9.93 6.00 12.72
N THR A 323 10.48 6.39 11.57
CA THR A 323 9.78 7.22 10.58
C THR A 323 8.58 6.46 10.00
N VAL A 324 8.80 5.24 9.51
CA VAL A 324 7.73 4.40 8.94
C VAL A 324 6.73 3.98 10.01
N HIS A 325 7.19 3.51 11.18
CA HIS A 325 6.31 3.02 12.24
C HIS A 325 5.40 4.12 12.79
N ARG A 326 5.91 5.33 13.02
CA ARG A 326 5.10 6.46 13.53
C ARG A 326 4.08 6.91 12.48
N ALA A 327 4.49 7.08 11.23
CA ALA A 327 3.59 7.46 10.14
C ALA A 327 2.46 6.42 9.97
N LEU A 328 2.77 5.12 9.95
CA LEU A 328 1.78 4.06 9.84
C LEU A 328 0.87 3.96 11.07
N SER A 329 1.39 4.17 12.27
CA SER A 329 0.56 4.21 13.49
C SER A 329 -0.44 5.37 13.45
N ASP A 330 0.01 6.57 13.05
CA ASP A 330 -0.88 7.73 12.88
C ASP A 330 -1.97 7.46 11.82
N ALA A 331 -1.61 6.82 10.70
CA ALA A 331 -2.58 6.45 9.65
C ALA A 331 -3.62 5.44 10.16
N ARG A 332 -3.17 4.39 10.85
CA ARG A 332 -4.03 3.34 11.44
C ARG A 332 -5.05 3.95 12.39
N ASP A 333 -4.57 4.73 13.35
CA ASP A 333 -5.40 5.26 14.43
C ASP A 333 -6.44 6.26 13.90
N ARG A 334 -6.11 6.97 12.80
CA ARG A 334 -7.05 7.85 12.08
C ARG A 334 -8.09 7.10 11.28
N ILE A 335 -7.70 6.08 10.52
CA ILE A 335 -8.63 5.25 9.72
C ILE A 335 -9.62 4.52 10.65
N LEU A 336 -9.14 4.00 11.80
CA LEU A 336 -9.97 3.43 12.85
C LEU A 336 -10.92 4.48 13.47
N ALA A 337 -10.41 5.67 13.82
CA ALA A 337 -11.25 6.73 14.38
C ALA A 337 -12.32 7.25 13.41
N ALA A 338 -12.10 7.12 12.10
CA ALA A 338 -13.07 7.43 11.05
C ALA A 338 -14.04 6.28 10.72
N GLY A 339 -13.84 5.07 11.28
CA GLY A 339 -14.64 3.88 10.97
C GLY A 339 -14.44 3.35 9.54
N LEU A 340 -13.24 3.55 8.97
CA LEU A 340 -12.88 3.21 7.59
C LEU A 340 -12.04 1.92 7.46
N ASP A 341 -11.83 1.22 8.57
CA ASP A 341 -11.02 0.00 8.69
C ASP A 341 -11.59 -1.23 7.96
N SER A 342 -12.89 -1.21 7.67
CA SER A 342 -13.55 -2.18 6.76
C SER A 342 -13.67 -1.68 5.32
N ARG A 343 -13.36 -0.40 5.05
CA ARG A 343 -13.45 0.22 3.72
C ARG A 343 -12.12 0.18 2.97
N THR A 344 -11.02 0.53 3.62
CA THR A 344 -9.70 0.65 2.96
C THR A 344 -8.60 -0.04 3.77
N ALA A 345 -7.53 -0.41 3.07
CA ALA A 345 -6.26 -0.82 3.66
C ALA A 345 -5.18 0.26 3.42
N VAL A 346 -4.03 0.10 4.09
CA VAL A 346 -2.83 0.93 3.83
C VAL A 346 -1.71 0.02 3.34
N ARG A 347 -1.01 0.46 2.29
CA ARG A 347 0.14 -0.23 1.71
C ARG A 347 1.25 0.79 1.40
N PRO A 348 2.16 1.08 2.33
CA PRO A 348 3.15 2.13 2.14
C PRO A 348 4.13 1.83 1.01
N TRP A 349 4.61 2.90 0.38
CA TRP A 349 5.87 2.88 -0.36
C TRP A 349 7.05 3.11 0.60
N LEU A 350 8.05 2.25 0.51
CA LEU A 350 9.27 2.26 1.32
C LEU A 350 10.49 2.62 0.45
N GLN A 351 11.51 3.24 1.03
CA GLN A 351 12.70 3.73 0.34
C GLN A 351 13.76 2.63 0.21
N ASP A 352 14.11 2.25 -1.03
CA ASP A 352 15.25 1.37 -1.36
C ASP A 352 16.33 2.13 -2.15
N PHE A 353 16.62 3.37 -1.74
CA PHE A 353 17.64 4.23 -2.36
C PHE A 353 18.32 5.12 -1.32
N SER A 354 19.54 5.56 -1.61
CA SER A 354 20.29 6.49 -0.77
C SER A 354 20.08 7.93 -1.21
N MET A 355 19.65 8.80 -0.30
CA MET A 355 19.57 10.25 -0.52
C MET A 355 19.83 10.97 0.80
N GLY A 356 20.98 11.65 0.94
CA GLY A 356 21.38 12.34 2.17
C GLY A 356 21.84 11.42 3.33
N TYR A 357 21.40 10.17 3.35
CA TYR A 357 21.87 9.10 4.24
C TYR A 357 22.09 7.81 3.40
N PRO A 358 23.12 6.99 3.67
CA PRO A 358 23.32 5.71 3.00
C PRO A 358 22.25 4.69 3.41
N TYR A 359 21.68 3.97 2.45
CA TYR A 359 20.72 2.89 2.68
C TYR A 359 21.32 1.59 2.16
N GLY A 360 21.35 0.57 3.01
CA GLY A 360 21.70 -0.80 2.70
C GLY A 360 20.65 -1.79 3.24
N PRO A 361 21.03 -3.08 3.42
CA PRO A 361 20.09 -4.13 3.81
C PRO A 361 19.34 -3.85 5.11
N ASP A 362 20.02 -3.26 6.10
CA ASP A 362 19.45 -3.01 7.43
C ASP A 362 18.44 -1.85 7.42
N GLU A 363 18.70 -0.76 6.70
CA GLU A 363 17.77 0.39 6.59
C GLU A 363 16.50 0.02 5.80
N VAL A 364 16.63 -0.80 4.75
CA VAL A 364 15.48 -1.30 3.98
C VAL A 364 14.67 -2.29 4.82
N ARG A 365 15.33 -3.24 5.48
CA ARG A 365 14.67 -4.19 6.40
C ARG A 365 14.00 -3.49 7.58
N ALA A 366 14.58 -2.41 8.09
CA ALA A 366 14.02 -1.62 9.18
C ALA A 366 12.64 -1.04 8.83
N GLN A 367 12.46 -0.54 7.61
CA GLN A 367 11.17 -0.03 7.11
C GLN A 367 10.13 -1.15 6.95
N ILE A 368 10.55 -2.30 6.41
CA ILE A 368 9.69 -3.49 6.27
C ILE A 368 9.22 -3.96 7.65
N ARG A 369 10.13 -4.05 8.62
CA ARG A 369 9.82 -4.41 10.02
C ARG A 369 8.84 -3.42 10.66
N ALA A 370 9.10 -2.12 10.50
CA ALA A 370 8.21 -1.06 10.98
C ALA A 370 6.80 -1.13 10.40
N THR A 371 6.64 -1.68 9.19
CA THR A 371 5.33 -1.92 8.57
C THR A 371 4.58 -3.04 9.30
N TYR A 372 5.25 -4.18 9.52
CA TYR A 372 4.71 -5.30 10.30
C TYR A 372 4.37 -4.90 11.75
N ASP A 373 5.28 -4.21 12.44
CA ASP A 373 5.11 -3.80 13.84
C ASP A 373 4.00 -2.74 14.02
N ALA A 374 3.71 -1.93 12.99
CA ALA A 374 2.56 -1.02 12.98
C ALA A 374 1.20 -1.72 12.74
N GLY A 375 1.21 -3.01 12.37
CA GLY A 375 0.01 -3.83 12.13
C GLY A 375 -0.34 -4.05 10.66
N TYR A 376 0.58 -3.78 9.72
CA TYR A 376 0.37 -3.90 8.28
C TYR A 376 1.24 -4.98 7.65
N SER A 377 0.69 -5.72 6.69
CA SER A 377 1.33 -6.88 6.05
C SER A 377 1.78 -6.65 4.59
N SER A 378 1.40 -5.52 3.99
CA SER A 378 1.65 -5.18 2.59
C SER A 378 2.54 -3.93 2.49
N TRP A 379 3.44 -3.88 1.50
CA TRP A 379 4.34 -2.74 1.24
C TRP A 379 4.91 -2.80 -0.18
N LEU A 380 5.37 -1.66 -0.69
CA LEU A 380 5.98 -1.52 -2.01
C LEU A 380 7.36 -0.88 -1.89
N LEU A 381 8.38 -1.38 -2.59
CA LEU A 381 9.71 -0.79 -2.62
C LEU A 381 9.88 0.17 -3.79
N TRP A 382 10.18 1.43 -3.47
CA TRP A 382 10.50 2.46 -4.44
C TRP A 382 12.01 2.60 -4.62
N ASN A 383 12.46 2.43 -5.86
CA ASN A 383 13.73 2.95 -6.34
C ASN A 383 13.55 3.36 -7.81
N ALA A 384 13.70 4.65 -8.11
CA ALA A 384 13.49 5.19 -9.47
C ALA A 384 14.47 4.65 -10.53
N ALA A 385 15.57 3.99 -10.13
CA ALA A 385 16.48 3.28 -11.02
C ALA A 385 16.16 1.77 -11.14
N ASN A 386 15.05 1.30 -10.56
CA ASN A 386 14.60 -0.10 -10.48
C ASN A 386 15.69 -1.07 -9.97
N ARG A 387 16.56 -0.61 -9.08
CA ARG A 387 17.57 -1.43 -8.40
C ARG A 387 17.13 -1.71 -6.97
N TYR A 388 17.12 -2.97 -6.58
CA TYR A 388 16.55 -3.43 -5.32
C TYR A 388 17.56 -4.17 -4.46
N THR A 389 17.56 -3.88 -3.15
CA THR A 389 18.51 -4.44 -2.19
C THR A 389 18.07 -5.85 -1.80
N ALA A 390 18.41 -6.85 -2.63
CA ALA A 390 17.98 -8.23 -2.45
C ALA A 390 18.32 -8.83 -1.07
N ALA A 391 19.43 -8.42 -0.46
CA ALA A 391 19.82 -8.85 0.90
C ALA A 391 18.93 -8.26 2.01
N ALA A 392 18.11 -7.26 1.70
CA ALA A 392 17.08 -6.73 2.61
C ALA A 392 15.79 -7.56 2.60
N LEU A 393 15.66 -8.56 1.73
CA LEU A 393 14.45 -9.38 1.53
C LEU A 393 14.63 -10.78 2.12
N GLN A 394 13.53 -11.41 2.58
CA GLN A 394 13.58 -12.78 3.08
C GLN A 394 13.65 -13.73 1.89
N ALA A 395 14.31 -14.88 2.05
CA ALA A 395 14.28 -15.93 1.03
C ALA A 395 12.84 -16.45 0.85
N GLY A 396 12.51 -16.84 -0.39
CA GLY A 396 11.17 -17.28 -0.82
C GLY A 396 10.64 -18.59 -0.23
N ASP A 397 11.19 -19.08 0.89
CA ASP A 397 10.68 -20.23 1.63
C ASP A 397 9.36 -19.92 2.35
N THR A 398 8.99 -18.65 2.47
CA THR A 398 7.58 -18.27 2.52
C THR A 398 7.03 -18.36 1.10
N ALA A 399 6.56 -19.57 0.71
CA ALA A 399 5.63 -19.70 -0.39
C ALA A 399 4.56 -18.61 -0.18
N PRO A 400 4.34 -17.69 -1.15
CA PRO A 400 3.55 -16.50 -0.88
C PRO A 400 2.21 -16.98 -0.34
N PRO A 401 1.72 -16.45 0.80
CA PRO A 401 0.39 -16.78 1.27
C PRO A 401 -0.52 -16.28 0.17
N ARG A 402 -0.93 -17.18 -0.73
CA ARG A 402 -1.54 -16.82 -2.01
C ARG A 402 -2.87 -16.19 -1.69
N SER A 403 -2.87 -14.87 -1.52
CA SER A 403 -4.07 -14.07 -1.43
C SER A 403 -4.76 -14.31 -2.76
N LEU A 404 -5.90 -14.99 -2.72
CA LEU A 404 -6.64 -15.25 -3.94
C LEU A 404 -6.99 -13.89 -4.53
N PRO A 405 -6.62 -13.58 -5.79
CA PRO A 405 -6.94 -12.28 -6.35
C PRO A 405 -8.48 -12.16 -6.46
N PRO A 406 -9.07 -10.97 -6.30
CA PRO A 406 -10.53 -10.80 -6.38
C PRO A 406 -11.14 -11.35 -7.67
N SER A 407 -10.40 -11.30 -8.78
CA SER A 407 -10.75 -11.87 -10.09
C SER A 407 -11.00 -13.39 -10.06
N GLU A 408 -10.31 -14.14 -9.20
CA GLU A 408 -10.49 -15.58 -9.04
C GLU A 408 -11.72 -15.95 -8.18
N VAL A 409 -12.33 -14.99 -7.48
CA VAL A 409 -13.55 -15.22 -6.72
C VAL A 409 -14.72 -15.29 -7.68
N GLY A 410 -15.21 -16.49 -7.89
CA GLY A 410 -16.38 -16.77 -8.69
C GLY A 410 -17.65 -16.84 -7.84
N GLU A 411 -18.44 -17.85 -8.15
CA GLU A 411 -19.83 -17.94 -7.73
C GLU A 411 -19.99 -18.48 -6.30
N ALA A 412 -20.72 -17.77 -5.44
CA ALA A 412 -21.02 -18.21 -4.09
C ALA A 412 -21.82 -19.53 -4.04
N VAL A 413 -21.55 -20.34 -3.01
CA VAL A 413 -22.01 -21.72 -2.82
C VAL A 413 -22.56 -21.94 -1.42
N THR A 414 -23.70 -22.65 -1.31
CA THR A 414 -24.19 -23.14 -0.01
C THR A 414 -23.57 -24.48 0.32
N VAL A 415 -23.14 -24.70 1.58
CA VAL A 415 -22.67 -26.00 2.06
C VAL A 415 -23.71 -26.59 3.02
N VAL A 416 -24.06 -27.86 2.81
CA VAL A 416 -25.02 -28.61 3.64
C VAL A 416 -24.33 -29.85 4.19
N LEU A 417 -24.18 -29.93 5.50
CA LEU A 417 -23.58 -31.06 6.21
C LEU A 417 -24.66 -31.86 6.92
N ASN A 418 -24.78 -33.15 6.60
CA ASN A 418 -25.76 -34.08 7.20
C ASN A 418 -27.20 -33.53 7.17
N GLY A 419 -27.58 -32.87 6.06
CA GLY A 419 -28.89 -32.25 5.88
C GLY A 419 -29.08 -30.87 6.52
N ARG A 420 -28.08 -30.33 7.22
CA ARG A 420 -28.12 -29.00 7.87
C ARG A 420 -27.20 -28.03 7.12
N THR A 421 -27.69 -26.83 6.81
CA THR A 421 -26.85 -25.78 6.19
C THR A 421 -25.76 -25.35 7.17
N VAL A 422 -24.52 -25.24 6.69
CA VAL A 422 -23.39 -24.67 7.42
C VAL A 422 -23.39 -23.16 7.24
N THR A 423 -23.35 -22.42 8.34
CA THR A 423 -23.23 -20.96 8.34
C THR A 423 -21.75 -20.57 8.30
N PHE A 424 -21.40 -19.61 7.45
CA PHE A 424 -20.08 -18.97 7.41
C PHE A 424 -20.30 -17.49 7.69
N THR A 425 -19.67 -16.95 8.74
CA THR A 425 -19.96 -15.57 9.19
C THR A 425 -19.14 -14.52 8.46
N ASP A 426 -17.91 -14.85 8.09
CA ASP A 426 -16.92 -13.87 7.62
C ASP A 426 -16.76 -13.92 6.09
N VAL A 427 -16.66 -15.14 5.55
CA VAL A 427 -16.36 -15.40 4.14
C VAL A 427 -17.29 -16.49 3.62
N ALA A 428 -18.09 -16.19 2.60
CA ALA A 428 -18.92 -17.20 1.96
C ALA A 428 -18.04 -18.19 1.16
N PRO A 429 -18.37 -19.50 1.10
CA PRO A 429 -17.75 -20.43 0.17
C PRO A 429 -18.10 -20.05 -1.28
N PHE A 430 -17.18 -20.28 -2.22
CA PHE A 430 -17.39 -19.95 -3.63
C PHE A 430 -16.64 -20.91 -4.56
N VAL A 431 -17.00 -20.91 -5.84
CA VAL A 431 -16.26 -21.60 -6.91
C VAL A 431 -15.14 -20.70 -7.41
N ALA A 432 -13.88 -21.13 -7.30
CA ALA A 432 -12.74 -20.42 -7.88
C ALA A 432 -12.79 -20.48 -9.42
N ARG A 433 -12.59 -19.34 -10.10
CA ARG A 433 -12.88 -19.21 -11.55
C ARG A 433 -11.94 -20.04 -12.42
N SER A 434 -10.63 -20.03 -12.16
CA SER A 434 -9.66 -20.77 -12.98
C SER A 434 -9.78 -22.30 -12.85
N THR A 435 -10.16 -22.79 -11.67
CA THR A 435 -10.07 -24.23 -11.34
C THR A 435 -11.43 -24.95 -11.31
N GLY A 436 -12.53 -24.20 -11.23
CA GLY A 436 -13.87 -24.74 -10.99
C GLY A 436 -14.04 -25.44 -9.64
N ARG A 437 -13.15 -25.20 -8.66
CA ARG A 437 -13.20 -25.86 -7.34
C ARG A 437 -13.91 -25.00 -6.31
N THR A 438 -14.76 -25.61 -5.49
CA THR A 438 -15.34 -24.94 -4.32
C THR A 438 -14.27 -24.75 -3.27
N LEU A 439 -13.94 -23.49 -3.01
CA LEU A 439 -13.14 -23.05 -1.88
C LEU A 439 -14.04 -22.73 -0.68
N VAL A 440 -13.58 -23.08 0.51
CA VAL A 440 -14.33 -22.95 1.76
C VAL A 440 -13.40 -22.50 2.89
N PRO A 441 -13.85 -21.61 3.79
CA PRO A 441 -13.10 -21.27 5.00
C PRO A 441 -12.80 -22.49 5.85
N LEU A 442 -11.53 -22.70 6.15
CA LEU A 442 -11.05 -23.92 6.79
C LEU A 442 -11.55 -24.09 8.22
N ARG A 443 -11.59 -22.98 8.99
CA ARG A 443 -12.00 -22.98 10.39
C ARG A 443 -13.48 -23.34 10.55
N ASP A 444 -14.35 -22.72 9.76
CA ASP A 444 -15.80 -22.92 9.80
C ASP A 444 -16.19 -24.34 9.37
N LEU A 445 -15.60 -24.86 8.29
CA LEU A 445 -15.84 -26.24 7.87
C LEU A 445 -15.33 -27.25 8.90
N ALA A 446 -14.12 -27.04 9.44
CA ALA A 446 -13.58 -27.92 10.47
C ALA A 446 -14.46 -27.92 11.73
N ALA A 447 -14.91 -26.74 12.20
CA ALA A 447 -15.81 -26.62 13.34
C ALA A 447 -17.16 -27.30 13.09
N ALA A 448 -17.73 -27.15 11.89
CA ALA A 448 -18.97 -27.83 11.49
C ALA A 448 -18.84 -29.36 11.49
N LEU A 449 -17.65 -29.88 11.14
CA LEU A 449 -17.31 -31.30 11.21
C LEU A 449 -16.94 -31.79 12.63
N GLY A 450 -16.94 -30.91 13.65
CA GLY A 450 -16.59 -31.23 15.03
C GLY A 450 -15.09 -31.16 15.36
N GLY A 451 -14.28 -30.59 14.48
CA GLY A 451 -12.83 -30.45 14.61
C GLY A 451 -12.40 -29.07 15.13
N ARG A 452 -11.14 -28.96 15.53
CA ARG A 452 -10.49 -27.68 15.89
C ARG A 452 -9.42 -27.30 14.86
N VAL A 453 -9.13 -26.01 14.75
CA VAL A 453 -8.04 -25.48 13.90
C VAL A 453 -7.11 -24.61 14.73
N ASP A 454 -5.89 -25.10 14.89
CA ASP A 454 -4.77 -24.43 15.53
C ASP A 454 -3.91 -23.75 14.44
N TRP A 455 -3.38 -22.56 14.69
CA TRP A 455 -2.51 -21.85 13.74
C TRP A 455 -1.08 -21.80 14.27
N ASP A 456 -0.13 -22.28 13.48
CA ASP A 456 1.30 -22.12 13.73
C ASP A 456 1.81 -20.89 12.98
N ALA A 457 2.07 -19.82 13.73
CA ALA A 457 2.57 -18.57 13.19
C ALA A 457 4.04 -18.62 12.75
N ALA A 458 4.83 -19.60 13.23
CA ALA A 458 6.23 -19.74 12.83
C ALA A 458 6.37 -20.46 11.47
N THR A 459 5.42 -21.33 11.14
CA THR A 459 5.41 -22.09 9.87
C THR A 459 4.27 -21.69 8.92
N GLY A 460 3.48 -20.66 9.25
CA GLY A 460 2.35 -20.20 8.44
C GLY A 460 1.29 -21.28 8.19
N THR A 461 1.12 -22.24 9.12
CA THR A 461 0.40 -23.48 8.86
C THR A 461 -0.83 -23.63 9.74
N ALA A 462 -1.98 -23.87 9.10
CA ALA A 462 -3.22 -24.23 9.78
C ALA A 462 -3.26 -25.74 10.02
N ARG A 463 -3.34 -26.16 11.29
CA ARG A 463 -3.45 -27.57 11.69
C ARG A 463 -4.86 -27.87 12.18
N ILE A 464 -5.58 -28.69 11.44
CA ILE A 464 -6.87 -29.25 11.83
C ILE A 464 -6.64 -30.50 12.68
N THR A 465 -7.41 -30.66 13.77
CA THR A 465 -7.54 -31.94 14.48
C THR A 465 -9.01 -32.32 14.58
N LEU A 466 -9.36 -33.54 14.14
CA LEU A 466 -10.70 -34.13 14.28
C LEU A 466 -10.56 -35.59 14.72
N GLY A 467 -11.00 -35.91 15.94
CA GLY A 467 -10.77 -37.21 16.54
C GLY A 467 -9.27 -37.52 16.62
N SER A 468 -8.84 -38.64 16.02
CA SER A 468 -7.43 -39.03 15.88
C SER A 468 -6.77 -38.50 14.61
N ARG A 469 -7.51 -37.89 13.67
CA ARG A 469 -6.96 -37.40 12.40
C ARG A 469 -6.47 -35.97 12.50
N THR A 470 -5.37 -35.72 11.81
CA THR A 470 -4.75 -34.39 11.67
C THR A 470 -4.53 -34.03 10.22
N ILE A 471 -4.80 -32.77 9.88
CA ILE A 471 -4.47 -32.21 8.58
C ILE A 471 -3.65 -30.95 8.81
N ALA A 472 -2.50 -30.80 8.15
CA ALA A 472 -1.73 -29.57 8.15
C ALA A 472 -1.79 -28.94 6.76
N VAL A 473 -2.14 -27.66 6.70
CA VAL A 473 -2.32 -26.90 5.45
C VAL A 473 -1.62 -25.56 5.55
N THR A 474 -0.69 -25.30 4.64
CA THR A 474 0.01 -24.02 4.50
C THR A 474 -0.60 -23.25 3.32
N PRO A 475 -1.19 -22.06 3.51
CA PRO A 475 -1.65 -21.23 2.40
C PRO A 475 -0.51 -20.96 1.41
N GLY A 476 -0.81 -20.98 0.11
CA GLY A 476 0.18 -20.91 -0.96
C GLY A 476 0.72 -22.27 -1.42
N SER A 477 0.66 -23.31 -0.57
CA SER A 477 1.12 -24.66 -0.91
C SER A 477 0.10 -25.43 -1.77
N ALA A 478 0.62 -26.12 -2.79
CA ALA A 478 -0.12 -27.14 -3.55
C ALA A 478 -0.20 -28.50 -2.82
N GLU A 479 0.50 -28.64 -1.71
CA GLU A 479 0.58 -29.84 -0.89
C GLU A 479 0.10 -29.56 0.54
N ALA A 480 -0.68 -30.48 1.08
CA ALA A 480 -1.06 -30.53 2.49
C ALA A 480 -0.57 -31.85 3.09
N GLN A 481 -0.56 -31.97 4.42
CA GLN A 481 -0.29 -33.25 5.10
C GLN A 481 -1.58 -33.80 5.71
N VAL A 482 -1.82 -35.10 5.56
CA VAL A 482 -2.88 -35.84 6.27
C VAL A 482 -2.20 -36.93 7.09
N ASP A 483 -2.37 -36.88 8.41
CA ASP A 483 -1.70 -37.77 9.39
C ASP A 483 -0.18 -37.86 9.18
N GLY A 484 0.43 -36.71 8.81
CA GLY A 484 1.85 -36.56 8.52
C GLY A 484 2.30 -37.02 7.13
N GLN A 485 1.41 -37.57 6.30
CA GLN A 485 1.72 -37.98 4.93
C GLN A 485 1.37 -36.86 3.93
N PRO A 486 2.20 -36.58 2.92
CA PRO A 486 1.96 -35.54 1.93
C PRO A 486 0.81 -35.91 0.98
N VAL A 487 -0.04 -34.93 0.65
CA VAL A 487 -1.19 -35.05 -0.24
C VAL A 487 -1.28 -33.82 -1.13
N VAL A 488 -1.24 -34.03 -2.45
CA VAL A 488 -1.41 -32.96 -3.45
C VAL A 488 -2.87 -32.50 -3.50
N LEU A 489 -3.06 -31.20 -3.42
CA LEU A 489 -4.37 -30.55 -3.48
C LEU A 489 -4.81 -30.33 -4.93
N SER A 490 -6.11 -30.45 -5.21
CA SER A 490 -6.68 -30.14 -6.54
C SER A 490 -6.61 -28.64 -6.92
N GLN A 491 -6.29 -27.80 -5.95
CA GLN A 491 -5.94 -26.39 -6.04
C GLN A 491 -5.19 -26.06 -4.73
N PRO A 492 -4.12 -25.23 -4.76
CA PRO A 492 -3.46 -24.78 -3.54
C PRO A 492 -4.42 -24.23 -2.50
N ALA A 493 -4.05 -24.36 -1.22
CA ALA A 493 -4.68 -23.55 -0.19
C ALA A 493 -4.36 -22.07 -0.43
N VAL A 494 -5.28 -21.17 -0.10
CA VAL A 494 -5.16 -19.73 -0.36
C VAL A 494 -5.58 -18.93 0.87
N LEU A 495 -5.17 -17.67 0.94
CA LEU A 495 -5.79 -16.70 1.83
C LEU A 495 -6.87 -15.93 1.07
N TRP A 496 -8.02 -15.72 1.70
CA TRP A 496 -9.04 -14.78 1.19
C TRP A 496 -9.77 -14.17 2.39
N GLN A 497 -9.89 -12.84 2.40
CA GLN A 497 -10.38 -11.98 3.49
C GLN A 497 -9.91 -12.41 4.90
N GLY A 498 -8.61 -12.64 5.07
CA GLY A 498 -8.03 -13.05 6.35
C GLY A 498 -8.42 -14.47 6.81
N ARG A 499 -8.90 -15.32 5.92
CA ARG A 499 -9.23 -16.74 6.17
C ARG A 499 -8.40 -17.65 5.28
N THR A 500 -7.94 -18.78 5.82
CA THR A 500 -7.41 -19.87 5.00
C THR A 500 -8.57 -20.56 4.31
N LEU A 501 -8.57 -20.52 2.98
CA LEU A 501 -9.53 -21.24 2.14
C LEU A 501 -8.84 -22.42 1.47
N VAL A 502 -9.57 -23.52 1.36
CA VAL A 502 -9.06 -24.79 0.83
C VAL A 502 -10.09 -25.45 -0.05
N PRO A 503 -9.71 -26.41 -0.93
CA PRO A 503 -10.68 -27.21 -1.67
C PRO A 503 -11.57 -27.99 -0.70
N LEU A 504 -12.88 -27.71 -0.71
CA LEU A 504 -13.83 -28.30 0.24
C LEU A 504 -13.76 -29.84 0.25
N ARG A 505 -13.74 -30.43 -0.96
CA ARG A 505 -13.69 -31.88 -1.17
C ARG A 505 -12.49 -32.53 -0.48
N PHE A 506 -11.32 -31.88 -0.47
CA PHE A 506 -10.11 -32.41 0.17
C PHE A 506 -10.32 -32.59 1.68
N VAL A 507 -10.75 -31.54 2.38
CA VAL A 507 -10.95 -31.60 3.85
C VAL A 507 -12.01 -32.63 4.22
N SER A 508 -13.16 -32.59 3.54
CA SER A 508 -14.26 -33.53 3.82
C SER A 508 -13.86 -34.99 3.57
N GLN A 509 -13.18 -35.29 2.46
CA GLN A 509 -12.74 -36.67 2.16
C GLN A 509 -11.59 -37.14 3.05
N ALA A 510 -10.67 -36.26 3.45
CA ALA A 510 -9.62 -36.58 4.41
C ALA A 510 -10.17 -36.96 5.80
N PHE A 511 -11.39 -36.51 6.13
CA PHE A 511 -12.16 -36.94 7.31
C PHE A 511 -13.20 -38.04 7.02
N GLY A 512 -13.15 -38.69 5.84
CA GLY A 512 -14.01 -39.82 5.50
C GLY A 512 -15.44 -39.46 5.08
N ALA A 513 -15.75 -38.18 4.88
CA ALA A 513 -17.07 -37.75 4.42
C ALA A 513 -17.24 -37.89 2.89
N GLN A 514 -18.46 -38.25 2.46
CA GLN A 514 -18.88 -38.18 1.07
C GLN A 514 -19.25 -36.73 0.69
N VAL A 515 -18.99 -36.35 -0.56
CA VAL A 515 -19.19 -34.97 -1.06
C VAL A 515 -19.82 -34.99 -2.46
N ASP A 516 -21.09 -34.60 -2.53
CA ASP A 516 -21.86 -34.47 -3.76
C ASP A 516 -22.06 -32.99 -4.13
N TRP A 517 -22.36 -32.72 -5.41
CA TRP A 517 -22.64 -31.38 -5.93
C TRP A 517 -24.03 -31.32 -6.56
N ASP A 518 -24.87 -30.42 -6.08
CA ASP A 518 -26.13 -30.03 -6.70
C ASP A 518 -25.89 -28.74 -7.49
N GLY A 519 -25.72 -28.88 -8.82
CA GLY A 519 -25.50 -27.76 -9.71
C GLY A 519 -26.73 -26.88 -9.95
N ALA A 520 -27.94 -27.40 -9.76
CA ALA A 520 -29.17 -26.64 -9.96
C ALA A 520 -29.46 -25.71 -8.78
N ALA A 521 -29.24 -26.19 -7.55
CA ALA A 521 -29.38 -25.39 -6.34
C ALA A 521 -28.06 -24.70 -5.90
N ARG A 522 -26.94 -24.97 -6.59
CA ARG A 522 -25.57 -24.52 -6.27
C ARG A 522 -25.14 -24.85 -4.83
N ARG A 523 -25.29 -26.13 -4.48
CA ARG A 523 -25.02 -26.63 -3.13
C ARG A 523 -24.02 -27.78 -3.13
N VAL A 524 -23.08 -27.73 -2.19
CA VAL A 524 -22.27 -28.91 -1.84
C VAL A 524 -22.96 -29.65 -0.70
N LEU A 525 -23.19 -30.95 -0.91
CA LEU A 525 -23.78 -31.85 0.08
C LEU A 525 -22.66 -32.71 0.68
N ILE A 526 -22.45 -32.60 1.99
CA ILE A 526 -21.48 -33.38 2.75
C ILE A 526 -22.24 -34.38 3.63
N ARG A 527 -21.84 -35.65 3.60
CA ARG A 527 -22.38 -36.73 4.44
C ARG A 527 -21.25 -37.42 5.18
N THR A 528 -21.26 -37.37 6.51
CA THR A 528 -20.36 -38.18 7.34
C THR A 528 -21.03 -39.52 7.66
N THR A 529 -20.30 -40.62 7.57
CA THR A 529 -20.72 -41.88 8.20
C THR A 529 -20.79 -41.71 9.72
N PRO A 530 -21.79 -42.30 10.42
CA PRO A 530 -21.87 -42.30 11.88
C PRO A 530 -20.67 -42.96 12.58
#